data_AF-A0A257NSZ6-F1
#
_entry.id   AF-A0A257NSZ6-F1
#
_cell.length_a   1.000
_cell.length_b   1.000
_cell.length_c   1.000
_cell.angle_alpha   90.00
_cell.angle_beta   90.00
_cell.angle_gamma   90.00
#
_symmetry.space_group_name_H-M   'P 1'
#
loop_
_entity.id
_entity.type
_entity.pdbx_description
1 polymer ?
#
loop_
_entity_poly.entity_id
_entity_poly.type
_entity_poly.pdbx_seq_one_letter_code
_entity_poly.pdbx_strand_id
1 'polypeptide(L)' 'MVGFTLGVHNGKSHIDVLIAEEMVGHRLGEFSPTKKFLRHGGKMQKEMEAKKQEAEIASAKAAKESPAPAKK' A
#
# COMPACT_ATOMS: atom_id res chain seq x y z
N MET A 1 4.47 -22.85 -13.91
CA MET A 1 4.90 -21.53 -13.38
C MET A 1 4.02 -21.05 -12.25
N VAL A 2 2.74 -21.42 -12.21
CA VAL A 2 1.86 -21.21 -11.05
C VAL A 2 2.50 -21.77 -9.78
N GLY A 3 2.39 -21.03 -8.67
CA GLY A 3 2.91 -21.40 -7.35
C GLY A 3 4.36 -20.96 -7.07
N PHE A 4 5.05 -20.36 -8.04
CA PHE A 4 6.39 -19.80 -7.84
C PHE A 4 6.37 -18.28 -7.72
N THR A 5 7.29 -17.75 -6.92
CA THR A 5 7.55 -16.31 -6.85
C THR A 5 8.69 -15.96 -7.80
N LEU A 6 8.45 -15.03 -8.72
CA LEU A 6 9.45 -14.56 -9.67
C LEU A 6 9.77 -13.08 -9.42
N GLY A 7 11.06 -12.75 -9.41
CA GLY A 7 11.52 -11.37 -9.38
C GLY A 7 11.44 -10.72 -10.76
N VAL A 8 10.37 -9.99 -11.06
CA VAL A 8 10.16 -9.31 -12.35
C VAL A 8 10.76 -7.91 -12.32
N HIS A 9 11.71 -7.63 -13.21
CA HIS A 9 12.39 -6.33 -13.27
C HIS A 9 11.51 -5.22 -13.85
N ASN A 10 11.34 -4.10 -13.13
CA ASN A 10 10.54 -2.96 -13.57
C ASN A 10 11.36 -1.77 -14.13
N GLY A 11 12.66 -1.98 -14.38
CA GLY A 11 13.59 -0.93 -14.83
C GLY A 11 14.40 -0.28 -13.71
N LYS A 12 14.04 -0.50 -12.44
CA LYS A 12 14.80 -0.04 -11.26
C LYS A 12 15.14 -1.17 -10.30
N SER A 13 14.20 -2.09 -10.08
CA SER A 13 14.32 -3.20 -9.13
C SER A 13 13.54 -4.41 -9.62
N HIS A 14 13.84 -5.57 -9.05
CA HIS A 14 13.00 -6.76 -9.20
C HIS A 14 11.85 -6.70 -8.18
N ILE A 15 10.62 -6.86 -8.66
CA ILE A 15 9.42 -6.99 -7.84
C ILE A 15 9.08 -8.46 -7.77
N ASP A 16 8.93 -8.99 -6.56
CA ASP A 16 8.56 -10.38 -6.34
C ASP A 16 7.05 -10.56 -6.60
N VAL A 17 6.73 -11.33 -7.63
CA VAL A 17 5.36 -11.64 -8.04
C VAL A 17 5.12 -13.13 -7.86
N LEU A 18 4.19 -13.48 -6.98
CA LEU A 18 3.69 -14.85 -6.84
C LEU A 18 2.68 -15.14 -7.95
N ILE A 19 2.95 -16.16 -8.78
CA ILE A 19 2.09 -16.49 -9.91
C ILE A 19 0.89 -17.33 -9.45
N ALA A 20 -0.31 -16.77 -9.63
CA ALA A 20 -1.59 -17.47 -9.48
C ALA A 20 -2.13 -17.99 -10.83
N GLU A 21 -3.09 -18.91 -10.79
CA GLU A 21 -3.70 -19.49 -12.01
C GLU A 21 -4.42 -18.44 -12.87
N GLU A 22 -5.03 -17.43 -12.23
CA GLU A 22 -5.71 -16.32 -12.90
C GLU A 22 -4.76 -15.44 -13.74
N MET A 23 -3.44 -15.54 -13.53
CA MET A 23 -2.43 -14.79 -14.29
C MET A 23 -1.96 -15.54 -15.54
N VAL A 24 -2.41 -16.78 -15.77
CA VAL A 24 -2.01 -17.58 -16.93
C VAL A 24 -2.59 -16.96 -18.22
N GLY A 25 -1.70 -16.65 -19.17
CA GLY A 25 -2.05 -15.95 -20.42
C GLY A 25 -1.67 -14.47 -20.42
N HIS A 26 -1.36 -13.90 -19.25
CA HIS A 26 -0.84 -12.53 -19.12
C HIS A 26 0.68 -12.48 -19.22
N ARG A 27 1.23 -11.30 -19.47
CA ARG A 27 2.68 -11.07 -19.47
C ARG A 27 3.17 -10.65 -18.10
N LEU A 28 4.34 -11.13 -17.69
CA LEU A 28 4.94 -10.80 -16.38
C LEU A 28 5.11 -9.29 -16.16
N GLY A 29 5.35 -8.52 -17.22
CA GLY A 29 5.48 -7.06 -17.13
C GLY A 29 4.20 -6.33 -16.70
N GLU A 30 3.03 -6.94 -16.87
CA GLU A 30 1.75 -6.37 -16.42
C GLU A 30 1.67 -6.29 -14.89
N PHE A 31 2.38 -7.18 -14.20
CA PHE A 31 2.43 -7.26 -12.73
C PHE A 31 3.62 -6.47 -12.15
N SER A 32 4.40 -5.78 -12.98
CA SER A 32 5.62 -5.07 -12.57
C SER A 32 5.61 -3.61 -13.06
N PRO A 33 4.97 -2.69 -12.31
CA PRO A 33 4.79 -1.31 -12.75
C PRO A 33 6.13 -0.57 -12.82
N THR A 34 6.36 0.11 -13.95
CA THR A 34 7.62 0.80 -14.26
C THR A 34 7.68 2.24 -13.73
N LYS A 35 6.53 2.90 -13.58
CA LYS A 35 6.43 4.27 -13.05
C LYS A 35 5.47 4.30 -11.86
N LYS A 36 5.90 4.94 -10.77
CA LYS A 36 5.03 5.20 -9.63
C LYS A 36 4.07 6.34 -9.99
N PHE A 37 2.79 6.01 -10.08
CA PHE A 37 1.75 7.02 -10.19
C PHE A 37 1.57 7.71 -8.84
N LEU A 38 1.93 8.99 -8.74
CA LEU A 38 1.93 9.70 -7.46
C LEU A 38 0.61 10.41 -7.16
N ARG A 39 -0.08 10.92 -8.18
CA ARG A 39 -1.39 11.62 -8.11
C ARG A 39 -1.71 12.32 -9.44
N HIS A 40 -2.98 12.34 -9.82
CA HIS A 40 -3.53 13.35 -10.73
C HIS A 40 -4.49 14.22 -9.93
N GLY A 41 -4.36 15.55 -10.08
CA GLY A 41 -4.99 16.52 -9.19
C GLY A 41 -4.00 17.05 -8.16
N GLY A 42 -3.74 18.36 -8.18
CA GLY A 42 -2.73 19.02 -7.36
C GLY A 42 -3.07 19.07 -5.86
N LYS A 43 -3.08 20.30 -5.29
CA LYS A 43 -3.18 20.55 -3.84
C LYS A 43 -4.41 19.90 -3.16
N MET A 44 -5.53 19.82 -3.87
CA MET A 44 -6.83 19.38 -3.32
C MET A 44 -6.83 17.94 -2.79
N GLN A 45 -6.20 17.00 -3.49
CA GLN A 45 -6.17 15.60 -3.06
C GLN A 45 -5.18 15.39 -1.91
N LYS A 46 -4.06 16.14 -1.91
CA LYS A 46 -3.09 16.15 -0.81
C LYS A 46 -3.69 16.69 0.49
N GLU A 47 -4.54 17.71 0.40
CA GLU A 47 -5.26 18.28 1.54
C GLU A 47 -6.32 17.31 2.10
N MET A 48 -7.03 16.58 1.24
CA MET A 48 -7.99 15.56 1.66
C MET A 48 -7.30 14.35 2.32
N GLU A 49 -6.15 13.92 1.80
CA GLU A 49 -5.36 12.82 2.38
C GLU A 49 -4.70 13.24 3.70
N ALA A 50 -4.18 14.47 3.80
CA ALA A 50 -3.62 15.01 5.05
C ALA A 50 -4.69 15.11 6.15
N LYS A 51 -5.89 15.61 5.83
CA LYS A 51 -7.01 15.65 6.79
C LYS A 51 -7.45 14.26 7.23
N LYS A 52 -7.44 13.27 6.34
CA LYS A 52 -7.76 11.87 6.70
C LYS A 52 -6.68 11.26 7.60
N GLN A 53 -5.42 11.52 7.32
CA GLN A 53 -4.31 11.03 8.15
C GLN A 53 -4.28 11.69 9.53
N GLU A 54 -4.55 13.00 9.63
CA GLU A 54 -4.66 13.68 10.93
C GLU A 54 -5.82 13.15 11.78
N ALA A 55 -6.97 12.85 11.15
CA ALA A 55 -8.11 12.24 11.83
C ALA A 55 -7.82 10.81 12.32
N GLU A 56 -7.09 10.02 11.53
CA GLU A 56 -6.70 8.65 11.90
C GLU A 56 -5.58 8.62 12.96
N ILE A 57 -4.66 9.60 12.94
CA ILE A 57 -3.63 9.76 13.97
C ILE A 57 -4.26 10.25 15.28
N ALA A 58 -5.29 11.09 15.22
CA ALA A 58 -6.04 11.54 16.39
C ALA A 58 -6.83 10.40 17.04
N SER A 59 -7.48 9.53 16.25
CA SER A 59 -8.17 8.35 16.76
C SER A 59 -7.20 7.31 17.34
N ALA A 60 -6.03 7.13 16.71
CA ALA A 60 -4.99 6.23 17.21
C ALA A 60 -4.31 6.73 18.50
N LYS A 61 -4.21 8.06 18.71
CA LYS A 61 -3.70 8.65 19.95
C LYS A 61 -4.72 8.56 21.09
N ALA A 62 -6.01 8.78 20.82
CA ALA A 62 -7.07 8.64 21.81
C ALA A 62 -7.20 7.20 22.33
N ALA A 63 -6.98 6.19 21.48
CA ALA A 63 -7.02 4.78 21.88
C ALA A 63 -5.82 4.35 22.77
N LYS A 64 -4.72 5.11 22.78
CA LYS A 64 -3.54 4.81 23.62
C LYS A 64 -3.57 5.50 25.00
N GLU A 65 -4.47 6.45 25.25
CA GLU A 65 -4.59 7.19 26.52
C GLU A 65 -5.64 6.64 27.50
N SER A 66 -6.31 5.53 27.20
CA SER A 66 -7.21 4.83 28.13
C SER A 66 -6.84 3.35 28.17
N PRO A 67 -5.97 2.92 29.10
CA PRO A 67 -6.53 2.43 30.36
C PRO A 67 -5.60 2.64 31.59
N ALA A 68 -6.11 3.31 32.62
CA ALA A 68 -6.08 2.82 34.01
C ALA A 68 -6.64 3.89 34.98
N PRO A 69 -7.91 3.75 35.42
CA PRO A 69 -8.17 3.98 36.83
C PRO A 69 -9.07 2.87 37.41
N ALA A 70 -8.48 1.95 38.16
CA ALA A 70 -9.18 1.09 39.13
C ALA A 70 -8.14 0.58 40.15
N LYS A 71 -7.94 1.29 41.27
CA LYS A 71 -8.49 1.03 42.62
C LYS A 71 -8.19 -0.38 43.17
N LYS A 72 -7.38 -0.36 44.24
CA LYS A 72 -7.53 -0.97 45.59
C LYS A 72 -8.18 -2.35 45.70
#